data_AF-A0A8D9E300-F1
#
_entry.id   AF-A0A8D9E300-F1
#
_cell.length_a   1.000
_cell.length_b   1.000
_cell.length_c   1.000
_cell.angle_alpha   90.00
_cell.angle_beta   90.00
_cell.angle_gamma   90.00
#
_symmetry.space_group_name_H-M   'P 1'
#
loop_
_entity.id
_entity.type
_entity.pdbx_description
1 polymer ?
#
loop_
_entity_poly.entity_id
_entity_poly.type
_entity_poly.pdbx_seq_one_letter_code
_entity_poly.pdbx_strand_id
1 'polypeptide(L)'
;MPTHTTPKKKKCPQCGKISEFIQCSKCKAPQCYTCADVSVTEASALRKKNIKFECTTCCSNEGKKSKDTNDKTLIDVVTAIQQQVTALQATIEDMKNNSLVASTNLPSNSQSNDMDVVISEINERSKREKNVIIYDVKESESNEPDVRKSHDEKKVKELVTRLGLNPISIKSIIRLGKRENNSSGDRPMKLTLSNKGEAIAILKNSREKQIKSIKNDLTPLQRSKLKNLQSTLKDKQENGETGWSIKYLQGVPQLIKINAGTEKK
;
A
#
# COMPACT_ATOMS: atom_id res chain seq x y z
N MET A 1 -48.06 -60.60 -11.67
CA MET A 1 -48.72 -59.49 -10.94
C MET A 1 -48.22 -59.48 -9.51
N PRO A 2 -47.53 -58.43 -9.02
CA PRO A 2 -47.11 -58.37 -7.63
C PRO A 2 -48.33 -58.08 -6.74
N THR A 3 -48.63 -59.00 -5.84
CA THR A 3 -49.67 -58.86 -4.82
C THR A 3 -49.26 -57.77 -3.82
N HIS A 4 -49.98 -56.65 -3.77
CA HIS A 4 -49.80 -55.62 -2.75
C HIS A 4 -50.34 -56.11 -1.40
N THR A 5 -49.51 -56.80 -0.64
CA THR A 5 -49.79 -57.10 0.77
C THR A 5 -49.68 -55.79 1.57
N THR A 6 -50.81 -55.29 2.07
CA THR A 6 -50.83 -54.13 2.97
C THR A 6 -49.94 -54.38 4.19
N PRO A 7 -49.00 -53.48 4.52
CA PRO A 7 -48.07 -53.69 5.62
C PRO A 7 -48.82 -53.70 6.96
N LYS A 8 -48.76 -54.84 7.67
CA LYS A 8 -49.33 -54.97 9.01
C LYS A 8 -48.46 -54.21 10.00
N LYS A 9 -49.02 -53.18 10.65
CA LYS A 9 -48.36 -52.46 11.74
C LYS A 9 -48.15 -53.41 12.92
N LYS A 10 -46.96 -53.39 13.53
CA LYS A 10 -46.62 -54.21 14.71
C LYS A 10 -45.95 -53.33 15.77
N LYS A 11 -46.03 -53.75 17.04
CA LYS A 11 -45.34 -53.08 18.15
C LYS A 11 -43.82 -53.29 17.99
N CYS A 12 -43.05 -52.20 17.97
CA CYS A 12 -41.60 -52.26 17.89
C CYS A 12 -41.00 -52.78 19.19
N PRO A 13 -40.10 -53.80 19.14
CA PRO A 13 -39.44 -54.29 20.34
C PRO A 13 -38.45 -53.29 20.94
N GLN A 14 -37.89 -52.37 20.15
CA GLN A 14 -36.91 -51.38 20.62
C GLN A 14 -37.56 -50.14 21.24
N CYS A 15 -38.56 -49.55 20.60
CA CYS A 15 -39.17 -48.30 21.08
C CYS A 15 -40.60 -48.47 21.61
N GLY A 16 -41.17 -49.67 21.57
CA GLY A 16 -42.54 -49.96 22.06
C GLY A 16 -43.68 -49.37 21.23
N LYS A 17 -43.39 -48.56 20.19
CA LYS A 17 -44.41 -47.90 19.35
C LYS A 17 -44.93 -48.84 18.26
N ILE A 18 -46.21 -48.72 17.91
CA ILE A 18 -46.81 -49.44 16.78
C ILE A 18 -46.43 -48.71 15.50
N SER A 19 -45.63 -49.37 14.63
CA SER A 19 -45.12 -48.76 13.41
C SER A 19 -44.98 -49.80 12.29
N GLU A 20 -44.73 -49.31 11.08
CA GLU A 20 -44.26 -50.12 9.96
C GLU A 20 -42.76 -50.33 10.04
N PHE A 21 -42.28 -51.35 9.32
CA PHE A 21 -40.89 -51.76 9.31
C PHE A 21 -40.31 -51.68 7.90
N ILE A 22 -39.01 -51.39 7.85
CA ILE A 22 -38.15 -51.49 6.68
C ILE A 22 -36.99 -52.44 7.00
N GLN A 23 -36.54 -53.22 6.03
CA GLN A 23 -35.43 -54.15 6.22
C GLN A 23 -34.11 -53.52 5.79
N CYS A 24 -33.09 -53.61 6.63
CA CYS A 24 -31.73 -53.25 6.25
C CYS A 24 -31.26 -54.16 5.10
N SER A 25 -30.73 -53.56 4.04
CA SER A 25 -30.27 -54.27 2.85
C SER A 25 -29.09 -55.20 3.14
N LYS A 26 -28.29 -54.85 4.16
CA LYS A 26 -27.07 -55.55 4.56
C LYS A 26 -27.33 -56.66 5.57
N CYS A 27 -27.88 -56.35 6.75
CA CYS A 27 -28.11 -57.34 7.81
C CYS A 27 -29.50 -57.99 7.79
N LYS A 28 -30.40 -57.55 6.91
CA LYS A 28 -31.81 -57.99 6.81
C LYS A 28 -32.66 -57.78 8.07
N ALA A 29 -32.11 -57.17 9.12
CA ALA A 29 -32.85 -56.87 10.34
C ALA A 29 -33.96 -55.84 10.06
N PRO A 30 -35.19 -56.07 10.58
CA PRO A 30 -36.28 -55.10 10.46
C PRO A 30 -36.05 -53.93 11.42
N GLN A 31 -36.23 -52.72 10.93
CA GLN A 31 -36.17 -51.49 11.70
C GLN A 31 -37.50 -50.76 11.58
N CYS A 32 -38.05 -50.29 12.70
CA CYS A 32 -39.25 -49.48 12.63
C CYS A 32 -38.89 -48.07 12.12
N TYR A 33 -39.83 -47.41 11.46
CA TYR A 33 -39.59 -46.10 10.84
C TYR A 33 -39.05 -45.06 11.82
N THR A 34 -39.54 -45.08 13.07
CA THR A 34 -39.07 -44.16 14.10
C THR A 34 -37.64 -44.45 14.56
N CYS A 35 -37.24 -45.71 14.72
CA CYS A 35 -35.87 -46.07 15.10
C CYS A 35 -34.88 -45.91 13.94
N ALA A 36 -35.37 -46.00 12.71
CA ALA A 36 -34.60 -45.76 11.49
C ALA A 36 -34.49 -44.27 11.13
N ASP A 37 -35.26 -43.39 11.80
CA ASP A 37 -35.45 -41.98 11.44
C ASP A 37 -35.88 -41.80 9.97
N VAL A 38 -36.84 -42.63 9.52
CA VAL A 38 -37.37 -42.63 8.15
C VAL A 38 -38.85 -42.27 8.19
N SER A 39 -39.24 -41.25 7.42
CA SER A 39 -40.65 -40.88 7.25
C SER A 39 -41.41 -41.87 6.35
N VAL A 40 -42.75 -41.84 6.41
CA VAL A 40 -43.61 -42.74 5.62
C VAL A 40 -43.43 -42.52 4.10
N THR A 41 -43.20 -41.27 3.69
CA THR A 41 -42.93 -40.89 2.29
C THR A 41 -41.59 -41.44 1.82
N GLU A 42 -40.54 -41.32 2.63
CA GLU A 42 -39.21 -41.88 2.34
C GLU A 42 -39.25 -43.40 2.27
N ALA A 43 -39.91 -44.07 3.21
CA ALA A 43 -40.04 -45.52 3.18
C ALA A 43 -40.79 -46.02 1.93
N SER A 44 -41.78 -45.26 1.47
CA SER A 44 -42.48 -45.55 0.21
C SER A 44 -41.57 -45.37 -1.01
N ALA A 45 -40.69 -44.37 -1.01
CA ALA A 45 -39.70 -44.17 -2.08
C ALA A 45 -38.64 -45.28 -2.09
N LEU A 46 -38.16 -45.69 -0.91
CA LEU A 46 -37.19 -46.78 -0.74
C LEU A 46 -37.74 -48.11 -1.29
N ARG A 47 -39.03 -48.40 -1.08
CA ARG A 47 -39.71 -49.59 -1.64
C ARG A 47 -39.88 -49.54 -3.16
N LYS A 48 -40.04 -48.36 -3.76
CA LYS A 48 -40.35 -48.21 -5.20
C LYS A 48 -39.12 -48.14 -6.11
N LYS A 49 -37.98 -47.67 -5.61
CA LYS A 49 -36.84 -47.26 -6.46
C LYS A 49 -35.61 -48.17 -6.40
N ASN A 50 -35.72 -49.41 -5.91
CA ASN A 50 -34.55 -50.30 -5.75
C ASN A 50 -33.41 -49.66 -4.92
N ILE A 51 -33.77 -48.75 -4.01
CA ILE A 51 -32.82 -48.02 -3.18
C ILE A 51 -32.52 -48.86 -1.94
N LYS A 52 -31.24 -49.10 -1.69
CA LYS A 52 -30.78 -49.86 -0.53
C LYS A 52 -30.90 -49.00 0.73
N PHE A 53 -31.72 -49.42 1.68
CA PHE A 53 -31.72 -48.88 3.04
C PHE A 53 -30.66 -49.62 3.87
N GLU A 54 -29.86 -48.92 4.67
CA GLU A 54 -28.92 -49.52 5.62
C GLU A 54 -29.20 -48.99 7.03
N CYS A 55 -29.21 -49.88 8.03
CA CYS A 55 -29.39 -49.44 9.41
C CYS A 55 -28.13 -48.74 9.92
N THR A 56 -28.30 -47.90 10.94
CA THR A 56 -27.21 -47.15 11.59
C THR A 56 -26.03 -48.05 12.00
N THR A 57 -26.31 -49.24 12.54
CA THR A 57 -25.27 -50.21 12.90
C THR A 57 -24.46 -50.71 11.70
N CYS A 58 -25.11 -50.91 10.54
CA CYS A 58 -24.45 -51.31 9.32
C CYS A 58 -23.64 -50.17 8.69
N CYS A 59 -24.17 -48.94 8.78
CA CYS A 59 -23.53 -47.73 8.26
C CYS A 59 -22.25 -47.38 9.05
N SER A 60 -22.26 -47.53 10.38
CA SER A 60 -21.09 -47.23 11.23
C SER A 60 -19.91 -48.19 11.03
N ASN A 61 -20.14 -49.35 10.40
CA ASN A 61 -19.09 -50.37 10.20
C ASN A 61 -18.32 -50.23 8.88
N GLU A 62 -18.74 -49.34 7.96
CA GLU A 62 -18.00 -49.12 6.70
C GLU A 62 -16.85 -48.10 6.83
N GLY A 63 -16.82 -47.31 7.91
CA GLY A 63 -15.77 -46.31 8.15
C GLY A 63 -14.44 -46.84 8.73
N LYS A 64 -14.27 -48.16 8.90
CA LYS A 64 -13.11 -48.75 9.63
C LYS A 64 -12.10 -49.49 8.75
N LYS A 65 -11.98 -49.18 7.45
CA LYS A 65 -10.98 -49.82 6.56
C LYS A 65 -10.07 -48.86 5.78
N SER A 66 -9.83 -47.63 6.27
CA SER A 66 -8.82 -46.74 5.67
C SER A 66 -8.29 -45.73 6.69
N LYS A 67 -7.45 -46.15 7.62
CA LYS A 67 -6.66 -45.25 8.49
C LYS A 67 -5.33 -45.93 8.71
N ASP A 68 -4.28 -45.42 8.06
CA ASP A 68 -2.89 -45.54 8.54
C ASP A 68 -1.90 -44.70 7.72
N THR A 69 -2.26 -44.12 6.57
CA THR A 69 -1.33 -43.28 5.78
C THR A 69 -1.59 -41.77 5.82
N ASN A 70 -2.85 -41.31 5.90
CA ASN A 70 -3.16 -39.87 5.84
C ASN A 70 -3.08 -39.12 7.19
N ASP A 71 -3.16 -39.80 8.34
CA ASP A 71 -3.13 -39.13 9.65
C ASP A 71 -1.70 -38.68 10.01
N LYS A 72 -0.67 -39.43 9.61
CA LYS A 72 0.75 -39.10 9.93
C LYS A 72 1.21 -37.82 9.23
N THR A 73 0.87 -37.68 7.95
CA THR A 73 1.16 -36.47 7.17
C THR A 73 0.45 -35.23 7.70
N LEU A 74 -0.76 -35.40 8.25
CA LEU A 74 -1.53 -34.29 8.81
C LEU A 74 -0.97 -33.85 10.16
N ILE A 75 -0.55 -34.81 10.99
CA ILE A 75 0.12 -34.55 12.26
C ILE A 75 1.46 -33.83 12.01
N ASP A 76 2.23 -34.24 11.01
CA ASP A 76 3.51 -33.61 10.67
C ASP A 76 3.31 -32.16 10.20
N VAL A 77 2.29 -31.90 9.36
CA VAL A 77 1.93 -30.55 8.90
C VAL A 77 1.46 -29.66 10.06
N VAL A 78 0.62 -30.19 10.94
CA VAL A 78 0.15 -29.44 12.12
C VAL A 78 1.32 -29.12 13.06
N THR A 79 2.26 -30.05 13.24
CA THR A 79 3.45 -29.83 14.07
C THR A 79 4.37 -28.77 13.45
N ALA A 80 4.57 -28.79 12.13
CA ALA A 80 5.34 -27.77 11.42
C ALA A 80 4.70 -26.38 11.50
N ILE A 81 3.38 -26.28 11.36
CA ILE A 81 2.65 -25.02 11.52
C ILE A 81 2.79 -24.50 12.96
N GLN A 82 2.65 -25.38 13.96
CA GLN A 82 2.79 -25.00 15.36
C GLN A 82 4.19 -24.47 15.67
N GLN A 83 5.23 -25.07 15.09
CA GLN A 83 6.61 -24.58 15.20
C GLN A 83 6.78 -23.20 14.55
N GLN A 84 6.20 -22.99 13.36
CA GLN A 84 6.25 -21.68 12.69
C GLN A 84 5.51 -20.59 13.48
N VAL A 85 4.33 -20.91 14.04
CA VAL A 85 3.58 -19.98 14.89
C VAL A 85 4.39 -19.60 16.12
N THR A 86 5.03 -20.58 16.77
CA THR A 86 5.86 -20.34 17.96
C THR A 86 7.09 -19.48 17.63
N ALA A 87 7.73 -19.73 16.48
CA ALA A 87 8.87 -18.93 16.01
C ALA A 87 8.47 -17.49 15.64
N LEU A 88 7.32 -17.31 15.00
CA LEU A 88 6.77 -15.97 14.71
C LEU A 88 6.40 -15.23 15.99
N GLN A 89 5.80 -15.92 16.97
CA GLN A 89 5.50 -15.35 18.28
C GLN A 89 6.77 -14.91 19.02
N ALA A 90 7.82 -15.74 19.01
CA ALA A 90 9.12 -15.37 19.58
C ALA A 90 9.76 -14.18 18.87
N THR A 91 9.64 -14.09 17.55
CA THR A 91 10.15 -12.95 16.77
C THR A 91 9.37 -11.66 17.09
N ILE A 92 8.04 -11.75 17.28
CA ILE A 92 7.21 -10.62 17.71
C ILE A 92 7.58 -10.17 19.13
N GLU A 93 7.79 -11.11 20.05
CA GLU A 93 8.26 -10.78 21.40
C GLU A 93 9.65 -10.14 21.40
N ASP A 94 10.58 -10.64 20.59
CA ASP A 94 11.91 -10.05 20.44
C ASP A 94 11.85 -8.64 19.83
N MET A 95 11.03 -8.43 18.79
CA MET A 95 10.78 -7.08 18.24
C MET A 95 10.13 -6.15 19.26
N LYS A 96 9.19 -6.65 20.07
CA LYS A 96 8.51 -5.86 21.11
C LYS A 96 9.47 -5.51 22.24
N ASN A 97 10.30 -6.44 22.68
CA ASN A 97 11.30 -6.21 23.71
C ASN A 97 12.39 -5.27 23.22
N ASN A 98 12.90 -5.44 21.99
CA ASN A 98 13.85 -4.52 21.36
C ASN A 98 13.26 -3.11 21.15
N SER A 99 11.95 -3.00 20.90
CA SER A 99 11.25 -1.71 20.85
C SER A 99 11.08 -1.06 22.23
N LEU A 100 11.07 -1.83 23.33
CA LEU A 100 10.93 -1.31 24.70
C LEU A 100 12.27 -0.85 25.29
N VAL A 101 13.39 -1.53 25.00
CA VAL A 101 14.72 -1.07 25.43
C VAL A 101 15.20 0.19 24.69
N ALA A 102 14.62 0.52 23.54
CA ALA A 102 14.85 1.80 22.87
C ALA A 102 14.08 2.98 23.52
N SER A 103 13.12 2.70 24.41
CA SER A 103 12.19 3.71 24.95
C SER A 103 12.36 4.03 26.44
N THR A 104 13.22 3.32 27.19
CA THR A 104 13.29 3.48 28.66
C THR A 104 14.32 4.49 29.17
N ASN A 105 15.02 5.26 28.32
CA ASN A 105 15.97 6.29 28.76
C ASN A 105 15.80 7.67 28.10
N LEU A 106 14.63 7.99 27.54
CA LEU A 106 14.36 9.30 26.96
C LEU A 106 13.11 9.93 27.58
N PRO A 107 13.16 11.22 28.00
CA PRO A 107 12.00 11.91 28.54
C PRO A 107 10.88 11.96 27.50
N SER A 108 9.73 11.40 27.86
CA SER A 108 8.58 11.05 27.00
C SER A 108 7.78 12.23 26.43
N ASN A 109 8.40 13.39 26.18
CA ASN A 109 7.70 14.59 25.69
C ASN A 109 8.17 15.08 24.31
N SER A 110 8.99 14.29 23.59
CA SER A 110 9.71 14.77 22.39
C SER A 110 9.46 13.96 21.11
N GLN A 111 8.86 12.76 21.16
CA GLN A 111 8.79 11.85 20.00
C GLN A 111 7.56 12.07 19.09
N SER A 112 6.45 12.62 19.59
CA SER A 112 5.26 12.88 18.75
C SER A 112 5.53 13.94 17.68
N ASN A 113 6.35 14.95 18.00
CA ASN A 113 6.63 16.07 17.11
C ASN A 113 7.42 15.65 15.85
N ASP A 114 8.27 14.61 15.94
CA ASP A 114 9.16 14.26 14.84
C ASP A 114 8.42 13.53 13.71
N MET A 115 7.48 12.65 14.06
CA MET A 115 6.62 11.97 13.08
C MET A 115 5.67 12.94 12.36
N ASP A 116 5.10 13.91 13.08
CA ASP A 116 4.23 14.92 12.48
C ASP A 116 5.01 15.83 11.50
N VAL A 117 6.26 16.16 11.83
CA VAL A 117 7.15 16.89 10.92
C VAL A 117 7.43 16.07 9.66
N VAL A 118 7.71 14.78 9.78
CA VAL A 118 7.93 13.91 8.61
C VAL A 118 6.68 13.81 7.74
N ILE A 119 5.50 13.59 8.32
CA ILE A 119 4.23 13.47 7.60
C ILE A 119 3.89 14.79 6.90
N SER A 120 4.04 15.92 7.59
CA SER A 120 3.78 17.24 7.01
C SER A 120 4.71 17.54 5.84
N GLU A 121 6.01 17.19 5.94
CA GLU A 121 6.98 17.33 4.86
C GLU A 121 6.64 16.45 3.64
N ILE A 122 6.21 15.21 3.84
CA ILE A 122 5.77 14.32 2.74
C ILE A 122 4.57 14.94 2.00
N ASN A 123 3.60 15.45 2.75
CA ASN A 123 2.42 16.11 2.20
C ASN A 123 2.78 17.39 1.44
N GLU A 124 3.71 18.19 1.96
CA GLU A 124 4.19 19.40 1.27
C GLU A 124 4.91 19.06 -0.04
N ARG A 125 5.79 18.04 -0.04
CA ARG A 125 6.47 17.58 -1.26
C ARG A 125 5.48 17.14 -2.32
N SER A 126 4.46 16.39 -1.92
CA SER A 126 3.40 15.92 -2.82
C SER A 126 2.59 17.09 -3.42
N LYS A 127 2.38 18.17 -2.66
CA LYS A 127 1.72 19.39 -3.17
C LYS A 127 2.61 20.18 -4.14
N ARG A 128 3.94 20.16 -3.96
CA ARG A 128 4.91 20.94 -4.74
C ARG A 128 5.52 20.22 -5.92
N GLU A 129 5.35 18.90 -6.03
CA GLU A 129 6.00 18.09 -7.09
C GLU A 129 5.59 18.46 -8.53
N LYS A 130 4.45 19.16 -8.69
CA LYS A 130 3.94 19.66 -9.97
C LYS A 130 4.34 21.12 -10.23
N ASN A 131 5.11 21.73 -9.32
CA ASN A 131 5.48 23.12 -9.39
C ASN A 131 6.94 23.29 -9.84
N VAL A 132 7.17 24.36 -10.59
CA VAL A 132 8.50 24.81 -11.01
C VAL A 132 8.61 26.30 -10.71
N ILE A 133 9.76 26.73 -10.19
CA ILE A 133 10.05 28.15 -9.95
C ILE A 133 10.98 28.66 -11.04
N ILE A 134 10.60 29.76 -11.68
CA ILE A 134 11.35 30.40 -12.74
C ILE A 134 11.80 31.77 -12.24
N TYR A 135 13.09 32.02 -12.26
CA TYR A 135 13.74 33.28 -11.90
C TYR A 135 14.05 34.08 -13.17
N ASP A 136 14.40 35.37 -12.99
CA ASP A 136 14.94 36.23 -14.04
C ASP A 136 14.03 36.39 -15.27
N VAL A 137 12.71 36.38 -15.06
CA VAL A 137 11.72 36.66 -16.12
C VAL A 137 11.23 38.09 -15.96
N LYS A 138 11.52 38.95 -16.93
CA LYS A 138 11.06 40.34 -16.93
C LYS A 138 9.56 40.45 -16.64
N GLU A 139 9.18 41.27 -15.68
CA GLU A 139 7.78 41.57 -15.38
C GLU A 139 7.21 42.65 -16.32
N SER A 140 5.91 42.59 -16.60
CA SER A 140 5.23 43.66 -17.34
C SER A 140 4.99 44.89 -16.44
N GLU A 141 5.37 46.06 -16.97
CA GLU A 141 5.16 47.36 -16.34
C GLU A 141 3.69 47.81 -16.36
N SER A 142 2.83 47.16 -17.16
CA SER A 142 1.41 47.50 -17.22
C SER A 142 0.74 47.37 -15.85
N ASN A 143 -0.16 48.29 -15.53
CA ASN A 143 -0.99 48.22 -14.32
C ASN A 143 -2.21 47.31 -14.52
N GLU A 144 -2.55 46.98 -15.77
CA GLU A 144 -3.71 46.16 -16.10
C GLU A 144 -3.45 44.68 -15.76
N PRO A 145 -4.31 44.02 -14.96
CA PRO A 145 -4.12 42.61 -14.58
C PRO A 145 -4.04 41.65 -15.77
N ASP A 146 -4.87 41.82 -16.80
CA ASP A 146 -4.97 40.84 -17.88
C ASP A 146 -3.82 40.93 -18.88
N VAL A 147 -3.32 42.14 -19.16
CA VAL A 147 -2.08 42.35 -19.93
C VAL A 147 -0.89 41.68 -19.25
N ARG A 148 -0.80 41.77 -17.92
CA ARG A 148 0.27 41.10 -17.15
C ARG A 148 0.20 39.58 -17.21
N LYS A 149 -1.00 39.01 -17.04
CA LYS A 149 -1.21 37.56 -17.17
C LYS A 149 -0.81 37.07 -18.56
N SER A 150 -1.29 37.75 -19.60
CA SER A 150 -0.99 37.39 -20.99
C SER A 150 0.52 37.48 -21.30
N HIS A 151 1.20 38.52 -20.77
CA HIS A 151 2.64 38.64 -20.88
C HIS A 151 3.38 37.46 -20.24
N ASP A 152 3.03 37.10 -19.01
CA ASP A 152 3.65 35.98 -18.30
C ASP A 152 3.38 34.64 -18.98
N GLU A 153 2.15 34.41 -19.46
CA GLU A 153 1.80 33.24 -20.27
C GLU A 153 2.64 33.14 -21.54
N LYS A 154 2.83 34.25 -22.25
CA LYS A 154 3.67 34.31 -23.44
C LYS A 154 5.12 33.95 -23.11
N LYS A 155 5.68 34.49 -22.03
CA LYS A 155 7.04 34.17 -21.57
C LYS A 155 7.21 32.70 -21.20
N VAL A 156 6.23 32.12 -20.52
CA VAL A 156 6.26 30.68 -20.21
C VAL A 156 6.18 29.84 -21.48
N LYS A 157 5.30 30.18 -22.44
CA LYS A 157 5.22 29.48 -23.74
C LYS A 157 6.53 29.55 -24.53
N GLU A 158 7.16 30.72 -24.58
CA GLU A 158 8.48 30.91 -25.21
C GLU A 158 9.55 30.04 -24.55
N LEU A 159 9.57 30.00 -23.22
CA LEU A 159 10.51 29.19 -22.44
C LEU A 159 10.30 27.69 -22.68
N VAL A 160 9.05 27.24 -22.64
CA VAL A 160 8.65 25.83 -22.85
C VAL A 160 9.01 25.37 -24.27
N THR A 161 8.77 26.23 -25.26
CA THR A 161 9.19 25.99 -26.65
C THR A 161 10.71 25.92 -26.78
N ARG A 162 11.44 26.82 -26.11
CA ARG A 162 12.91 26.78 -26.06
C ARG A 162 13.43 25.51 -25.41
N LEU A 163 12.70 24.94 -24.45
CA LEU A 163 13.03 23.65 -23.85
C LEU A 163 12.73 22.47 -24.78
N GLY A 164 11.97 22.65 -25.86
CA GLY A 164 11.59 21.58 -26.80
C GLY A 164 10.47 20.69 -26.24
N LEU A 165 9.68 21.21 -25.32
CA LEU A 165 8.61 20.48 -24.66
C LEU A 165 7.27 21.08 -25.08
N ASN A 166 6.66 20.60 -26.17
CA ASN A 166 5.31 21.02 -26.54
C ASN A 166 4.52 19.80 -27.04
N PRO A 167 3.28 19.57 -26.57
CA PRO A 167 2.50 20.41 -25.65
C PRO A 167 2.78 20.14 -24.15
N ILE A 168 2.60 21.16 -23.29
CA ILE A 168 2.56 21.04 -21.82
C ILE A 168 1.22 21.58 -21.29
N SER A 169 0.63 20.91 -20.31
CA SER A 169 -0.58 21.34 -19.62
C SER A 169 -0.28 22.21 -18.39
N ILE A 170 -0.44 23.53 -18.56
CA ILE A 170 -0.23 24.52 -17.50
C ILE A 170 -1.53 24.75 -16.74
N LYS A 171 -1.52 24.58 -15.42
CA LYS A 171 -2.68 24.82 -14.54
C LYS A 171 -2.76 26.26 -14.05
N SER A 172 -1.63 26.84 -13.64
CA SER A 172 -1.60 28.23 -13.17
C SER A 172 -0.19 28.82 -13.22
N ILE A 173 -0.12 30.13 -13.42
CA ILE A 173 1.10 30.94 -13.41
C ILE A 173 0.92 32.06 -12.38
N ILE A 174 1.81 32.13 -11.38
CA ILE A 174 1.69 33.10 -10.28
C ILE A 174 3.07 33.67 -9.94
N ARG A 175 3.21 35.00 -9.94
CA ARG A 175 4.41 35.68 -9.41
C ARG A 175 4.47 35.57 -7.88
N LEU A 176 5.64 35.30 -7.33
CA LEU A 176 5.89 35.18 -5.89
C LEU A 176 6.33 36.53 -5.30
N GLY A 177 5.74 36.90 -4.17
CA GLY A 177 6.04 38.15 -3.45
C GLY A 177 5.11 39.31 -3.82
N LYS A 178 5.16 40.38 -3.02
CA LYS A 178 4.37 41.61 -3.24
C LYS A 178 4.96 42.39 -4.42
N ARG A 179 4.10 43.02 -5.23
CA ARG A 179 4.55 43.95 -6.26
C ARG A 179 4.98 45.25 -5.57
N GLU A 180 6.20 45.65 -5.81
CA GLU A 180 6.77 46.90 -5.30
C GLU A 180 7.23 47.72 -6.50
N ASN A 181 6.77 48.97 -6.57
CA ASN A 181 7.05 49.84 -7.72
C ASN A 181 8.54 50.21 -7.85
N ASN A 182 9.32 50.02 -6.78
CA ASN A 182 10.74 50.39 -6.69
C ASN A 182 11.66 49.17 -6.45
N SER A 183 11.19 47.95 -6.70
CA SER A 183 12.06 46.77 -6.54
C SER A 183 12.96 46.61 -7.76
N SER A 184 14.27 46.57 -7.56
CA SER A 184 15.26 46.38 -8.64
C SER A 184 15.29 44.96 -9.21
N GLY A 185 14.41 44.06 -8.76
CA GLY A 185 14.42 42.64 -9.12
C GLY A 185 13.10 42.14 -9.68
N ASP A 186 13.18 41.36 -10.76
CA ASP A 186 12.05 40.63 -11.30
C ASP A 186 11.59 39.55 -10.31
N ARG A 187 10.29 39.55 -10.01
CA ARG A 187 9.71 38.57 -9.07
C ARG A 187 9.74 37.15 -9.67
N PRO A 188 10.14 36.13 -8.89
CA PRO A 188 10.09 34.74 -9.34
C PRO A 188 8.68 34.32 -9.70
N MET A 189 8.55 33.43 -10.67
CA MET A 189 7.28 32.92 -11.15
C MET A 189 7.12 31.45 -10.73
N LYS A 190 6.03 31.13 -10.06
CA LYS A 190 5.59 29.75 -9.80
C LYS A 190 4.71 29.28 -10.95
N LEU A 191 5.18 28.26 -11.64
CA LEU A 191 4.44 27.51 -12.64
C LEU A 191 3.88 26.25 -12.00
N THR A 192 2.57 26.05 -12.00
CA THR A 192 1.92 24.80 -11.56
C THR A 192 1.40 24.07 -12.78
N LEU A 193 1.80 22.80 -12.90
CA LEU A 193 1.48 21.92 -14.03
C LEU A 193 0.38 20.93 -13.65
N SER A 194 -0.23 20.31 -14.65
CA SER A 194 -1.27 19.30 -14.42
C SER A 194 -0.68 18.01 -13.86
N ASN A 195 0.52 17.63 -14.32
CA ASN A 195 1.19 16.41 -13.88
C ASN A 195 2.64 16.66 -13.40
N LYS A 196 3.16 15.71 -12.61
CA LYS A 196 4.54 15.73 -12.07
C LYS A 196 5.59 15.49 -13.17
N GLY A 197 5.27 14.65 -14.15
CA GLY A 197 6.17 14.28 -15.24
C GLY A 197 6.62 15.48 -16.07
N GLU A 198 5.73 16.43 -16.33
CA GLU A 198 5.98 17.69 -17.03
C GLU A 198 6.95 18.57 -16.21
N ALA A 199 6.77 18.65 -14.89
CA ALA A 199 7.69 19.38 -14.01
C ALA A 199 9.11 18.78 -14.12
N ILE A 200 9.21 17.44 -14.01
CA ILE A 200 10.46 16.71 -14.14
C ILE A 200 11.08 16.94 -15.53
N ALA A 201 10.28 16.90 -16.60
CA ALA A 201 10.74 17.13 -17.96
C ALA A 201 11.30 18.55 -18.14
N ILE A 202 10.61 19.57 -17.62
CA ILE A 202 11.09 20.96 -17.63
C ILE A 202 12.44 21.07 -16.90
N LEU A 203 12.55 20.49 -15.71
CA LEU A 203 13.76 20.54 -14.88
C LEU A 203 14.92 19.73 -15.46
N LYS A 204 14.63 18.66 -16.20
CA LYS A 204 15.64 17.87 -16.91
C LYS A 204 16.16 18.64 -18.12
N ASN A 205 15.28 19.11 -19.00
CA ASN A 205 15.65 19.85 -20.20
C ASN A 205 16.30 21.19 -19.85
N SER A 206 15.92 21.84 -18.75
CA SER A 206 16.58 23.07 -18.31
C SER A 206 18.04 22.82 -17.94
N ARG A 207 18.35 21.70 -17.28
CA ARG A 207 19.74 21.31 -16.99
C ARG A 207 20.52 20.97 -18.24
N GLU A 208 19.93 20.20 -19.17
CA GLU A 208 20.55 19.85 -20.45
C GLU A 208 20.88 21.10 -21.28
N LYS A 209 19.96 22.07 -21.31
CA LYS A 209 20.15 23.36 -22.00
C LYS A 209 20.84 24.44 -21.15
N GLN A 210 21.38 24.08 -19.98
CA GLN A 210 22.10 24.97 -19.07
C GLN A 210 21.33 26.23 -18.64
N ILE A 211 19.99 26.16 -18.59
CA ILE A 211 19.12 27.24 -18.13
C ILE A 211 19.09 27.23 -16.60
N LYS A 212 19.90 28.09 -15.97
CA LYS A 212 20.07 28.14 -14.52
C LYS A 212 18.88 28.74 -13.77
N SER A 213 18.03 29.52 -14.44
CA SER A 213 16.91 30.26 -13.86
C SER A 213 15.70 29.38 -13.52
N ILE A 214 15.69 28.09 -13.86
CA ILE A 214 14.59 27.17 -13.56
C ILE A 214 14.99 26.25 -12.41
N LYS A 215 14.20 26.22 -11.33
CA LYS A 215 14.47 25.44 -10.11
C LYS A 215 13.22 24.69 -9.62
N ASN A 216 13.45 23.70 -8.75
CA ASN A 216 12.38 23.00 -8.02
C ASN A 216 11.69 23.96 -7.03
N ASP A 217 10.39 23.77 -6.83
CA ASP A 217 9.65 24.37 -5.71
C ASP A 217 9.92 23.58 -4.43
N LEU A 218 10.80 24.12 -3.58
CA LEU A 218 11.25 23.45 -2.36
C LEU A 218 10.36 23.77 -1.15
N THR A 219 10.20 22.81 -0.25
CA THR A 219 9.51 23.02 1.03
C THR A 219 10.28 24.01 1.92
N PRO A 220 9.65 24.65 2.92
CA PRO A 220 10.34 25.48 3.90
C PRO A 220 11.51 24.74 4.57
N LEU A 221 11.31 23.47 4.93
CA LEU A 221 12.34 22.63 5.54
C LEU A 221 13.52 22.41 4.59
N GLN A 222 13.25 22.05 3.33
CA GLN A 222 14.29 21.89 2.30
C GLN A 222 15.05 23.20 2.03
N ARG A 223 14.35 24.34 1.97
CA ARG A 223 14.97 25.66 1.78
C ARG A 223 15.87 26.03 2.96
N SER A 224 15.40 25.82 4.19
CA SER A 224 16.20 26.05 5.39
C SER A 224 17.46 25.19 5.40
N LYS A 225 17.33 23.88 5.12
CA LYS A 225 18.46 22.95 5.04
C LYS A 225 19.49 23.39 4.00
N LEU A 226 19.05 23.76 2.80
CA LEU A 226 19.95 24.25 1.75
C LEU A 226 20.63 25.57 2.13
N LYS A 227 19.89 26.51 2.72
CA LYS A 227 20.45 27.78 3.20
C LYS A 227 21.55 27.53 4.23
N ASN A 228 21.32 26.63 5.18
CA ASN A 228 22.32 26.25 6.18
C ASN A 228 23.56 25.64 5.53
N LEU A 229 23.39 24.70 4.61
CA LEU A 229 24.50 24.10 3.87
C LEU A 229 25.29 25.12 3.05
N GLN A 230 24.61 26.09 2.44
CA GLN A 230 25.24 27.19 1.71
C GLN A 230 26.03 28.11 2.64
N SER A 231 25.49 28.43 3.81
CA SER A 231 26.22 29.20 4.83
C SER A 231 27.48 28.46 5.27
N THR A 232 27.36 27.19 5.65
CA THR A 232 28.52 26.39 6.08
C THR A 232 29.56 26.24 4.98
N LEU A 233 29.14 26.08 3.72
CA LEU A 233 30.06 26.05 2.58
C LEU A 233 30.82 27.37 2.44
N LYS A 234 30.11 28.50 2.56
CA LYS A 234 30.70 29.84 2.49
C LYS A 234 31.69 30.06 3.64
N ASP A 235 31.32 29.73 4.88
CA ASP A 235 32.19 29.86 6.05
C ASP A 235 33.49 29.05 5.87
N LYS A 236 33.40 27.84 5.31
CA LYS A 236 34.56 27.01 4.98
C LYS A 236 35.45 27.64 3.91
N GLN A 237 34.85 28.21 2.87
CA GLN A 237 35.59 28.90 1.81
C GLN A 237 36.32 30.14 2.35
N GLU A 238 35.68 30.91 3.22
CA GLU A 238 36.27 32.08 3.88
C GLU A 238 37.40 31.69 4.85
N ASN A 239 37.31 30.52 5.48
CA ASN A 239 38.38 29.94 6.30
C ASN A 239 39.50 29.27 5.49
N GLY A 240 39.49 29.37 4.15
CA GLY A 240 40.52 28.81 3.27
C GLY A 240 40.42 27.29 3.07
N GLU A 241 39.36 26.63 3.54
CA GLU A 241 39.13 25.21 3.27
C GLU A 241 38.66 25.02 1.82
N THR A 242 39.47 24.36 0.99
CA THR A 242 39.14 24.05 -0.41
C THR A 242 38.59 22.63 -0.57
N GLY A 243 37.94 22.38 -1.71
CA GLY A 243 37.42 21.06 -2.07
C GLY A 243 36.03 20.73 -1.51
N TRP A 244 35.34 21.66 -0.84
CA TRP A 244 33.97 21.41 -0.39
C TRP A 244 32.92 21.75 -1.46
N SER A 245 31.88 20.93 -1.56
CA SER A 245 30.77 21.15 -2.49
C SER A 245 29.47 20.54 -1.95
N ILE A 246 28.33 21.15 -2.28
CA ILE A 246 27.01 20.60 -1.97
C ILE A 246 26.63 19.61 -3.08
N LYS A 247 26.53 18.33 -2.75
CA LYS A 247 26.02 17.29 -3.66
C LYS A 247 24.75 16.66 -3.10
N TYR A 248 23.95 16.10 -4.00
CA TYR A 248 22.74 15.35 -3.63
C TYR A 248 23.08 13.86 -3.59
N LEU A 249 23.00 13.26 -2.41
CA LEU A 249 23.17 11.82 -2.18
C LEU A 249 21.79 11.24 -1.86
N GLN A 250 21.32 10.30 -2.69
CA GLN A 250 19.96 9.72 -2.58
C GLN A 250 18.85 10.79 -2.50
N GLY A 251 19.01 11.89 -3.24
CA GLY A 251 18.06 13.00 -3.24
C GLY A 251 18.14 13.94 -2.03
N VAL A 252 19.08 13.72 -1.11
CA VAL A 252 19.31 14.59 0.06
C VAL A 252 20.54 15.46 -0.17
N PRO A 253 20.45 16.79 -0.03
CA PRO A 253 21.62 17.66 -0.16
C PRO A 253 22.54 17.47 1.06
N GLN A 254 23.83 17.30 0.79
CA GLN A 254 24.89 17.14 1.77
C GLN A 254 26.14 17.91 1.34
N LEU A 255 26.88 18.41 2.33
CA LEU A 255 28.18 19.03 2.11
C LEU A 255 29.25 17.93 2.08
N ILE A 256 29.94 17.78 0.96
CA ILE A 256 30.97 16.75 0.78
C ILE A 256 32.30 17.36 0.38
N LYS A 257 33.40 16.71 0.79
CA LYS A 257 34.75 17.04 0.33
C LYS A 257 35.05 16.27 -0.95
N ILE A 258 35.23 16.98 -2.06
CA ILE A 258 35.65 16.44 -3.35
C ILE A 258 37.17 16.26 -3.28
N ASN A 259 37.61 15.02 -3.15
CA ASN A 259 39.01 14.68 -3.36
C ASN A 259 39.30 14.78 -4.87
N ALA A 260 40.37 15.47 -5.25
CA ALA A 260 40.76 15.78 -6.62
C ALA A 260 41.05 14.56 -7.54
N GLY A 261 40.72 13.33 -7.12
CA GLY A 261 41.03 12.08 -7.83
C GLY A 261 39.86 11.13 -8.06
N THR A 262 38.60 11.56 -7.89
CA THR A 262 37.43 10.71 -8.18
C THR A 262 36.45 11.38 -9.14
N GLU A 263 36.95 11.73 -10.33
CA GLU A 263 36.11 11.79 -11.51
C GLU A 263 35.93 10.35 -12.02
N LYS A 264 34.74 9.77 -11.82
CA LYS A 264 34.31 8.58 -12.56
C LYS A 264 33.31 9.01 -13.63
N LYS A 265 33.71 8.70 -14.87
CA LYS A 265 32.95 8.29 -16.07
C LYS A 265 31.44 8.32 -15.98
#